data_AF-A0A2W5Z886-F1
#
_entry.id   AF-A0A2W5Z886-F1
#
_cell.length_a   1.000
_cell.length_b   1.000
_cell.length_c   1.000
_cell.angle_alpha   90.00
_cell.angle_beta   90.00
_cell.angle_gamma   90.00
#
_symmetry.space_group_name_H-M   'P 1'
#
loop_
_entity.id
_entity.type
_entity.pdbx_description
1 polymer ?
#
loop_
_entity_poly.entity_id
_entity_poly.type
_entity_poly.pdbx_seq_one_letter_code
_entity_poly.pdbx_strand_id
1 'polypeptide(L)' 'LRVNGADLSFDHGFPARVIVPALPGVHNTKWVNQIELRY' A
#
# COMPACT_ATOMS: atom_id res chain seq x y z
N LEU A 1 10.49 -4.23 -0.02
CA LEU A 1 9.77 -3.06 -0.54
C LEU A 1 10.32 -1.82 0.15
N ARG A 2 10.74 -0.78 -0.60
CA ARG A 2 11.37 0.43 -0.06
C ARG A 2 10.60 1.70 -0.44
N VAL A 3 10.55 2.66 0.47
CA VAL A 3 9.97 4.00 0.27
C VAL A 3 10.96 5.03 0.80
N ASN A 4 11.26 6.06 0.00
CA ASN A 4 12.25 7.08 0.34
C ASN A 4 13.62 6.50 0.73
N GLY A 5 14.06 5.43 0.05
CA GLY A 5 15.33 4.77 0.30
C GLY A 5 15.38 3.84 1.53
N ALA A 6 14.36 3.85 2.39
CA ALA A 6 14.26 2.97 3.57
C ALA A 6 13.30 1.79 3.32
N ASP A 7 13.48 0.69 4.03
CA ASP A 7 12.52 -0.42 4.01
C ASP A 7 11.14 0.04 4.51
N LEU A 8 10.09 -0.51 3.91
CA LEU A 8 8.72 -0.18 4.31
C LEU A 8 8.49 -0.64 5.75
N SER A 9 8.11 0.28 6.63
CA SER A 9 7.78 -0.06 8.02
C SER A 9 6.40 -0.70 8.13
N PHE A 10 6.13 -1.34 9.26
CA PHE A 10 4.83 -1.94 9.55
C PHE A 10 3.70 -0.91 9.51
N ASP A 11 3.86 0.25 10.15
CA ASP A 11 2.86 1.32 10.14
C ASP A 11 2.60 1.89 8.73
N HIS A 12 3.54 1.69 7.82
CA HIS A 12 3.43 2.10 6.43
C HIS A 12 2.94 0.97 5.52
N GLY A 13 2.57 -0.19 6.06
CA GLY A 13 1.88 -1.25 5.33
C GLY A 13 2.77 -2.41 4.90
N PHE A 14 3.90 -2.67 5.56
CA PHE A 14 4.63 -3.93 5.34
C PHE A 14 3.73 -5.14 5.69
N PRO A 15 3.69 -6.22 4.89
CA PRO A 15 4.58 -6.50 3.76
C PRO A 15 4.17 -5.84 2.44
N ALA A 16 2.89 -5.48 2.26
CA ALA A 16 2.36 -4.96 1.00
C ALA A 16 1.26 -3.91 1.22
N ARG A 17 1.19 -2.95 0.29
CA ARG A 17 0.14 -1.91 0.27
C ARG A 17 -0.22 -1.53 -1.16
N VAL A 18 -1.40 -0.95 -1.33
CA VAL A 18 -1.80 -0.24 -2.56
C VAL A 18 -1.46 1.25 -2.45
N ILE A 19 -1.03 1.83 -3.56
CA ILE A 19 -0.81 3.27 -3.71
C ILE A 19 -1.55 3.71 -4.97
N VAL A 20 -2.51 4.61 -4.82
CA VAL A 20 -3.18 5.28 -5.95
C VAL A 20 -2.76 6.75 -5.96
N PRO A 21 -1.91 7.15 -6.93
CA PRO A 21 -1.45 8.54 -7.02
C PRO A 21 -2.61 9.52 -7.18
N ALA A 22 -2.46 10.71 -6.59
CA ALA A 22 -3.42 11.82 -6.69
C ALA A 22 -4.85 11.53 -6.17
N LEU A 23 -5.04 10.48 -5.37
CA LEU A 23 -6.31 10.20 -4.68
C LEU A 23 -6.20 10.38 -3.15
N PRO A 24 -7.34 10.57 -2.45
CA PRO A 24 -7.38 10.60 -0.99
C PRO A 24 -6.72 9.37 -0.36
N GLY A 25 -6.01 9.59 0.75
CA GLY A 25 -5.20 8.54 1.41
C GLY A 25 -5.99 7.30 1.85
N VAL A 26 -7.31 7.39 2.00
CA VAL A 26 -8.18 6.24 2.32
C VAL A 26 -8.16 5.15 1.24
N HIS A 27 -7.84 5.51 -0.01
CA HIS A 27 -7.69 4.54 -1.10
C HIS A 27 -6.31 3.83 -1.12
N ASN A 28 -5.38 4.24 -0.25
CA ASN A 28 -4.03 3.68 -0.17
C ASN A 28 -3.94 2.58 0.91
N THR A 29 -4.71 1.50 0.70
CA THR A 29 -4.86 0.39 1.65
C THR A 29 -3.52 -0.20 2.05
N LYS A 30 -3.28 -0.30 3.37
CA LYS A 30 -2.11 -0.91 3.99
C LYS A 30 -2.38 -2.40 4.30
N TRP A 31 -1.31 -3.19 4.44
CA TRP A 31 -1.35 -4.59 4.87
C TRP A 31 -2.21 -5.49 3.97
N VAL A 32 -2.08 -5.31 2.66
CA VAL A 32 -2.86 -6.05 1.67
C VAL A 32 -2.40 -7.51 1.65
N ASN A 33 -3.37 -8.44 1.72
CA ASN A 33 -3.15 -9.88 1.63
C ASN A 33 -3.85 -10.52 0.41
N GLN A 34 -4.85 -9.85 -0.16
CA GLN A 34 -5.65 -10.32 -1.28
C GLN A 34 -6.15 -9.12 -2.11
N ILE A 35 -6.30 -9.32 -3.42
CA ILE A 35 -6.93 -8.39 -4.35
C ILE A 35 -7.98 -9.17 -5.13
N GLU A 36 -9.20 -8.64 -5.20
CA GLU A 36 -10.26 -9.15 -6.06
C GLU A 36 -10.40 -8.24 -7.27
N LEU A 37 -10.38 -8.83 -8.47
CA LEU A 37 -10.66 -8.13 -9.72
C LEU A 37 -12.13 -8.35 -10.08
N ARG A 38 -12.85 -7.26 -10.34
CA ARG A 38 -14.23 -7.28 -10.83
C ARG A 38 -14.27 -6.55 -12.17
N TYR A 39 -14.96 -7.14 -13.13
CA TYR A 39 -15.16 -6.61 -14.48
C TYR A 39 -16.59 -6.10 -14.64
#